data_AF-A0A8T3TW92-F1
#
_entry.id   AF-A0A8T3TW92-F1
#
_cell.length_a   1.000
_cell.length_b   1.000
_cell.length_c   1.000
_cell.angle_alpha   90.00
_cell.angle_beta   90.00
_cell.angle_gamma   90.00
#
_symmetry.space_group_name_H-M   'P 1'
#
loop_
_entity.id
_entity.type
_entity.pdbx_description
1 polymer ?
#
loop_
_entity_poly.entity_id
_entity_poly.type
_entity_poly.pdbx_seq_one_letter_code
_entity_poly.pdbx_strand_id
1 'polypeptide(L)'
;MAVVLIVGTLVAVQFGRQVYTNWEIGQSAAQIEIEIAAVEAENAELAAELEYLRSDAYISAEARRLANLGAPGEQVLIIPAGAEEPLPEALAAVEAPAPLLDQWVALFFGPTR
;
A
#
# COMPACT_ATOMS: atom_id res chain seq x y z
N MET A 1 69.54 -2.78 23.53
CA MET A 1 68.28 -2.77 24.30
C MET A 1 67.47 -1.48 24.04
N ALA A 2 67.92 -0.30 24.46
CA ALA A 2 67.15 0.96 24.32
C ALA A 2 66.80 1.32 22.85
N VAL A 3 67.74 1.19 21.92
CA VAL A 3 67.50 1.50 20.49
C VAL A 3 66.43 0.59 19.89
N VAL A 4 66.44 -0.70 20.20
CA VAL A 4 65.45 -1.67 19.72
C VAL A 4 64.06 -1.34 20.26
N LEU A 5 63.97 -0.90 21.52
CA LEU A 5 62.70 -0.47 22.12
C LEU A 5 62.16 0.81 21.48
N ILE A 6 63.03 1.77 21.17
CA ILE A 6 62.64 3.03 20.51
C ILE A 6 62.14 2.76 19.09
N VAL A 7 62.88 1.95 18.33
CA VAL A 7 62.50 1.57 16.97
C VAL A 7 61.21 0.74 16.98
N GLY A 8 61.09 -0.23 17.89
CA GLY A 8 59.88 -1.04 18.04
C GLY A 8 58.65 -0.20 18.36
N THR A 9 58.78 0.77 19.26
CA THR A 9 57.67 1.69 19.61
C THR A 9 57.29 2.58 18.43
N LEU A 10 58.26 3.12 17.69
CA LEU A 10 58.00 3.94 16.50
C LEU A 10 57.23 3.17 15.42
N VAL A 11 57.65 1.94 15.15
CA VAL A 11 56.98 1.05 14.19
C VAL A 11 55.57 0.73 14.69
N ALA A 12 55.39 0.35 15.95
CA ALA A 12 54.09 0.05 16.51
C ALA A 12 53.11 1.24 16.40
N VAL A 13 53.58 2.47 16.65
CA VAL A 13 52.75 3.68 16.53
C VAL A 13 52.40 3.99 15.07
N GLN A 14 53.37 3.89 14.14
CA GLN A 14 53.09 4.13 12.71
C GLN A 14 52.10 3.12 12.14
N PHE A 15 52.33 1.83 12.36
CA PHE A 15 51.47 0.78 11.83
C PHE A 15 50.12 0.73 12.54
N GLY A 16 50.09 0.95 13.86
CA GLY A 16 48.85 1.00 14.64
C GLY A 16 47.91 2.10 14.17
N ARG A 17 48.45 3.29 13.87
CA ARG A 17 47.65 4.40 13.33
C ARG A 17 47.10 4.09 11.94
N GLN A 18 47.91 3.52 11.06
CA GLN A 18 47.49 3.18 9.69
C GLN A 18 46.37 2.12 9.67
N VAL A 19 46.47 1.10 10.51
CA VAL A 19 45.44 0.04 10.62
C VAL A 19 44.12 0.62 11.12
N TYR A 20 44.18 1.50 12.13
CA TYR A 20 42.98 2.16 12.67
C TYR A 20 42.29 3.02 11.61
N THR A 21 43.05 3.84 10.87
CA THR A 21 42.49 4.70 9.81
C THR A 21 41.87 3.88 8.68
N ASN A 22 42.49 2.78 8.26
CA ASN A 22 41.90 1.91 7.23
C ASN A 22 40.59 1.26 7.70
N TRP A 23 40.51 0.88 8.98
CA TRP A 23 39.31 0.29 9.54
C TRP A 23 38.16 1.30 9.62
N GLU A 24 38.45 2.51 10.09
CA GLU A 24 37.48 3.61 10.16
C GLU A 24 36.96 3.99 8.77
N ILE A 25 37.84 4.13 7.78
CA ILE A 25 37.44 4.39 6.38
C ILE A 25 36.55 3.27 5.84
N GLY A 26 36.91 2.01 6.11
CA GLY A 26 36.11 0.86 5.68
C GLY A 26 34.71 0.86 6.29
N GLN A 27 34.59 1.20 7.58
CA GLN A 27 33.30 1.34 8.23
C GLN A 27 32.48 2.50 7.67
N SER A 28 33.09 3.67 7.44
CA SER A 28 32.40 4.81 6.83
C SER A 28 31.92 4.49 5.41
N ALA A 29 32.75 3.81 4.61
CA ALA A 29 32.35 3.39 3.27
C ALA A 29 31.16 2.43 3.31
N ALA A 30 31.20 1.41 4.17
CA ALA A 30 30.08 0.48 4.35
C ALA A 30 28.79 1.19 4.83
N GLN A 31 28.91 2.18 5.71
CA GLN A 31 27.77 2.96 6.17
C GLN A 31 27.16 3.80 5.03
N ILE A 32 28.00 4.48 4.25
CA ILE A 32 27.57 5.27 3.08
C ILE A 32 26.90 4.36 2.04
N GLU A 33 27.43 3.16 1.79
CA GLU A 33 26.82 2.19 0.88
C GLU A 33 25.41 1.76 1.35
N ILE A 34 25.22 1.55 2.66
CA ILE A 34 23.91 1.25 3.25
C ILE A 34 22.95 2.44 3.06
N GLU A 35 23.42 3.66 3.29
CA GLU A 35 22.61 4.88 3.12
C GLU A 35 22.18 5.07 1.66
N ILE A 36 23.10 4.84 0.70
CA ILE A 36 22.78 4.88 -0.73
C ILE A 36 21.71 3.85 -1.07
N ALA A 37 21.89 2.59 -0.64
CA ALA A 37 20.92 1.54 -0.91
C ALA A 37 19.52 1.85 -0.33
N ALA A 38 19.47 2.46 0.86
CA ALA A 38 18.20 2.88 1.47
C ALA A 38 17.52 3.98 0.66
N VAL A 39 18.27 5.01 0.25
CA VAL A 39 17.73 6.12 -0.56
C VAL A 39 17.29 5.64 -1.94
N GLU A 40 18.05 4.74 -2.58
CA GLU A 40 17.67 4.16 -3.87
C GLU A 40 16.38 3.34 -3.78
N ALA A 41 16.20 2.57 -2.71
CA ALA A 41 14.98 1.82 -2.47
C ALA A 41 13.77 2.75 -2.27
N GLU A 42 13.91 3.80 -1.47
CA GLU A 42 12.86 4.81 -1.28
C GLU A 42 12.51 5.52 -2.60
N ASN A 43 13.51 5.87 -3.39
CA ASN A 43 13.29 6.51 -4.70
C ASN A 43 12.52 5.59 -5.66
N ALA A 44 12.85 4.30 -5.67
CA ALA A 44 12.16 3.31 -6.49
C ALA A 44 10.69 3.13 -6.07
N GLU A 45 10.42 3.12 -4.76
CA GLU A 45 9.06 3.08 -4.22
C GLU A 45 8.24 4.31 -4.62
N LEU A 46 8.81 5.51 -4.42
CA LEU A 46 8.17 6.77 -4.77
C LEU A 46 7.93 6.89 -6.29
N ALA A 47 8.86 6.40 -7.10
CA ALA A 47 8.70 6.37 -8.55
C ALA A 47 7.53 5.46 -8.98
N ALA A 48 7.39 4.29 -8.36
CA ALA A 48 6.29 3.37 -8.61
C ALA A 48 4.94 3.96 -8.17
N GLU A 49 4.90 4.66 -7.03
CA GLU A 49 3.69 5.37 -6.58
C GLU A 49 3.30 6.48 -7.56
N LEU A 50 4.27 7.29 -8.00
CA LEU A 50 4.01 8.33 -9.00
C LEU A 50 3.52 7.77 -10.33
N GLU A 51 4.07 6.63 -10.77
CA GLU A 51 3.59 5.94 -11.97
C GLU A 51 2.14 5.50 -11.82
N TYR A 52 1.79 4.90 -10.67
CA TYR A 52 0.41 4.51 -10.37
C TYR A 52 -0.54 5.71 -10.33
N LEU A 53 -0.16 6.80 -9.64
CA LEU A 53 -0.98 8.01 -9.55
C LEU A 53 -1.17 8.71 -10.90
N ARG A 54 -0.21 8.57 -11.82
CA ARG A 54 -0.31 9.07 -13.19
C ARG A 54 -1.06 8.14 -14.13
N SER A 55 -1.33 6.90 -13.71
CA SER A 55 -2.02 5.93 -14.55
C SER A 55 -3.47 6.34 -14.81
N ASP A 56 -3.97 6.00 -16.00
CA ASP A 56 -5.37 6.23 -16.38
C ASP A 56 -6.36 5.51 -15.44
N ALA A 57 -5.92 4.40 -14.84
CA ALA A 57 -6.70 3.66 -13.84
C ALA A 57 -6.96 4.51 -12.60
N TYR A 58 -5.94 5.18 -12.05
CA TYR A 58 -6.10 6.06 -10.91
C TYR A 58 -6.93 7.31 -11.28
N ILE A 59 -6.65 7.93 -12.43
CA ILE A 59 -7.38 9.12 -12.90
C ILE A 59 -8.87 8.81 -13.07
N SER A 60 -9.22 7.67 -13.65
CA SER A 60 -10.61 7.27 -13.86
C SER A 60 -11.33 6.94 -12.54
N ALA A 61 -10.65 6.26 -11.60
CA ALA A 61 -11.20 5.97 -10.27
C ALA A 61 -11.47 7.25 -9.49
N GLU A 62 -10.54 8.20 -9.54
CA GLU A 62 -10.65 9.48 -8.84
C GLU A 62 -11.70 10.40 -9.48
N ALA A 63 -11.82 10.42 -10.81
CA ALA A 63 -12.87 11.14 -11.54
C ALA A 63 -14.27 10.63 -11.19
N ARG A 64 -14.43 9.31 -11.07
CA ARG A 64 -15.69 8.68 -10.60
C ARG A 64 -16.02 9.12 -9.18
N ARG A 65 -15.02 9.12 -8.28
CA ARG A 65 -15.19 9.50 -6.87
C ARG A 65 -15.58 10.96 -6.69
N LEU A 66 -14.87 11.88 -7.35
CA LEU A 66 -15.03 13.32 -7.11
C LEU A 66 -16.19 13.94 -7.87
N ALA A 67 -16.48 13.46 -9.07
CA ALA A 67 -17.36 14.17 -9.99
C ALA A 67 -18.55 13.32 -10.46
N ASN A 68 -18.74 12.11 -9.91
CA ASN A 68 -19.70 11.13 -10.44
C ASN A 68 -19.54 10.94 -11.96
N LEU A 69 -18.33 11.13 -12.50
CA LEU A 69 -18.09 11.03 -13.93
C LEU A 69 -18.02 9.56 -14.33
N GLY A 70 -18.95 9.13 -15.18
CA GLY A 70 -18.90 7.83 -15.83
C GLY A 70 -17.80 7.78 -16.91
N ALA A 71 -17.34 6.59 -17.26
CA ALA A 71 -16.45 6.41 -18.40
C ALA A 71 -17.15 6.77 -19.72
N PRO A 72 -16.41 7.03 -20.82
CA PRO A 72 -17.01 7.24 -22.13
C PRO A 72 -17.94 6.07 -22.51
N GLY A 73 -19.23 6.35 -22.65
CA GLY A 73 -20.27 5.35 -22.96
C GLY A 73 -21.05 4.80 -21.76
N GLU A 74 -20.68 5.17 -20.52
CA GLU A 74 -21.46 4.86 -19.31
C GLU A 74 -22.54 5.93 -19.05
N GLN A 75 -23.69 5.52 -18.52
CA GLN A 75 -24.78 6.42 -18.14
C GLN A 75 -24.81 6.57 -16.62
N VAL A 76 -24.58 7.80 -16.12
CA VAL A 76 -24.57 8.11 -14.69
C VAL A 76 -26.00 8.41 -14.22
N LEU A 77 -26.53 7.62 -13.29
CA LEU A 77 -27.82 7.85 -12.65
C LEU A 77 -27.63 8.61 -11.33
N ILE A 78 -28.12 9.85 -11.25
CA ILE A 78 -28.10 10.67 -10.03
C ILE A 78 -29.52 10.68 -9.46
N ILE A 79 -29.70 10.18 -8.23
CA ILE A 79 -30.97 10.23 -7.50
C ILE A 79 -30.94 11.44 -6.55
N PRO A 80 -31.76 12.49 -6.78
CA PRO A 80 -31.79 13.65 -5.91
C PRO A 80 -32.36 13.30 -4.53
N ALA A 81 -31.85 13.96 -3.49
CA ALA A 81 -32.38 13.80 -2.13
C ALA A 81 -33.86 14.23 -2.09
N GLY A 82 -34.73 13.35 -1.59
CA GLY A 82 -36.18 13.56 -1.59
C GLY A 82 -36.92 13.07 -2.86
N ALA A 83 -36.22 12.43 -3.80
CA ALA A 83 -36.85 11.70 -4.91
C ALA A 83 -37.36 10.30 -4.51
N GLU A 84 -37.36 9.99 -3.23
CA GLU A 84 -37.99 8.79 -2.68
C GLU A 84 -39.51 8.95 -2.77
N GLU A 85 -40.10 8.39 -3.82
CA GLU A 85 -41.54 8.17 -3.82
C GLU A 85 -41.89 7.22 -2.66
N PRO A 86 -42.98 7.50 -1.92
CA PRO A 86 -43.47 6.55 -0.94
C PRO A 86 -43.72 5.22 -1.64
N LEU A 87 -43.20 4.14 -1.03
CA LEU A 87 -43.41 2.77 -1.51
C LEU A 87 -44.89 2.59 -1.85
N PRO A 88 -45.23 2.20 -3.10
CA PRO A 88 -46.60 1.91 -3.47
C PRO A 88 -47.24 0.98 -2.44
N GLU A 89 -48.48 1.23 -2.04
CA GLU A 89 -49.18 0.40 -1.04
C GLU A 89 -49.17 -1.09 -1.42
N ALA A 90 -49.16 -1.39 -2.74
CA ALA A 90 -49.02 -2.74 -3.28
C ALA A 90 -47.68 -3.43 -2.93
N LEU A 91 -46.59 -2.68 -2.73
CA LEU A 91 -45.28 -3.18 -2.31
C LEU A 91 -45.12 -3.14 -0.78
N ALA A 92 -45.78 -2.21 -0.10
CA ALA A 92 -45.81 -2.15 1.36
C ALA A 92 -46.65 -3.28 1.99
N ALA A 93 -47.64 -3.80 1.25
CA ALA A 93 -48.50 -4.91 1.66
C ALA A 93 -47.91 -6.30 1.35
N VAL A 94 -46.66 -6.39 0.89
CA VAL A 94 -46.00 -7.69 0.69
C VAL A 94 -45.69 -8.27 2.07
N GLU A 95 -46.51 -9.23 2.48
CA GLU A 95 -46.30 -10.04 3.67
C GLU A 95 -44.88 -10.62 3.62
N ALA A 96 -44.10 -10.43 4.69
CA ALA A 96 -42.71 -10.88 4.72
C ALA A 96 -42.68 -12.38 4.40
N PRO A 97 -41.92 -12.80 3.37
CA PRO A 97 -41.91 -14.20 2.99
C PRO A 97 -41.43 -15.05 4.17
N ALA A 98 -41.94 -16.28 4.25
CA ALA A 98 -41.53 -17.26 5.26
C ALA A 98 -39.98 -17.32 5.37
N PRO A 99 -39.43 -17.70 6.52
CA PRO A 99 -37.98 -17.88 6.67
C PRO A 99 -37.37 -18.64 5.48
N LEU A 100 -36.17 -18.24 5.03
CA LEU A 100 -35.51 -18.83 3.86
C LEU A 100 -35.51 -20.37 3.88
N LEU A 101 -35.34 -20.95 5.07
CA LEU A 101 -35.33 -22.39 5.29
C LEU A 101 -36.67 -23.05 4.94
N ASP A 102 -37.79 -22.46 5.34
CA ASP A 102 -39.13 -22.95 5.05
C ASP A 102 -39.44 -22.86 3.55
N GLN A 103 -38.95 -21.81 2.88
CA GLN A 103 -39.06 -21.67 1.42
C GLN A 103 -38.29 -22.77 0.68
N TRP A 104 -37.05 -23.08 1.12
CA TRP A 104 -36.26 -24.16 0.54
C TRP A 104 -36.90 -25.53 0.75
N VAL A 105 -37.42 -25.79 1.96
CA VAL A 105 -38.10 -27.06 2.25
C VAL A 105 -39.36 -27.19 1.40
N ALA A 106 -40.18 -26.15 1.28
CA ALA A 106 -41.38 -26.18 0.43
C ALA A 106 -41.05 -26.38 -1.06
N LEU A 107 -39.93 -25.81 -1.55
CA LEU A 107 -39.50 -25.96 -2.94
C LEU A 107 -39.05 -27.38 -3.28
N PHE A 108 -38.36 -28.05 -2.35
CA PHE A 108 -37.85 -29.40 -2.57
C PHE A 108 -38.81 -30.52 -2.15
N PHE A 109 -39.68 -30.27 -1.16
CA PHE A 109 -40.52 -31.31 -0.53
C PHE A 109 -42.02 -31.00 -0.55
N GLY A 110 -42.45 -29.85 -1.07
CA GLY A 110 -43.85 -29.42 -1.14
C GLY A 110 -44.35 -28.76 0.15
N PRO A 111 -45.54 -28.11 0.13
CA PRO A 111 -46.05 -27.38 1.27
C PRO A 111 -46.38 -28.32 2.45
N THR A 112 -45.80 -28.04 3.62
CA THR A 112 -46.16 -28.70 4.88
C THR A 112 -47.55 -28.26 5.29
N ARG A 113 -48.51 -29.18 5.17
CA ARG A 113 -49.94 -28.98 5.47
C ARG A 113 -50.20 -28.91 6.98
#